data_AF-A0A1M4VH34-F1
#
_entry.id   AF-A0A1M4VH34-F1
#
_cell.length_a   1.000
_cell.length_b   1.000
_cell.length_c   1.000
_cell.angle_alpha   90.00
_cell.angle_beta   90.00
_cell.angle_gamma   90.00
#
_symmetry.space_group_name_H-M   'P 1'
#
loop_
_entity.id
_entity.type
_entity.pdbx_description
1 polymer ?
#
loop_
_entity_poly.entity_id
_entity_poly.type
_entity_poly.pdbx_seq_one_letter_code
_entity_poly.pdbx_strand_id
1 'polypeptide(L)'
;MLFTAMIFAVQACKKDKNKEREKTIQEKILGKWTYVSRTVTTTKPPSIDTNPAEPGDYMEFRADGKIQVRMNGAERTGNYSINAENKLLVEDEAYDIDELNDKKLTFSISEKDGDNIDKLSYNLSK
;
A
#
# COMPACT_ATOMS: atom_id res chain seq x y z
N MET A 1 -26.82 64.09 6.13
CA MET A 1 -26.49 63.14 5.04
C MET A 1 -24.98 63.11 4.90
N LEU A 2 -24.34 62.04 5.35
CA LEU A 2 -22.92 61.77 5.14
C LEU A 2 -22.84 60.30 4.72
N PHE A 3 -22.59 60.05 3.43
CA PHE A 3 -22.46 58.71 2.87
C PHE A 3 -21.03 58.22 3.09
N THR A 4 -20.82 57.36 4.08
CA THR A 4 -19.57 56.61 4.26
C THR A 4 -19.59 55.42 3.29
N ALA A 5 -18.82 55.52 2.22
CA ALA A 5 -18.64 54.45 1.25
C ALA A 5 -17.80 53.31 1.87
N MET A 6 -18.46 52.19 2.16
CA MET A 6 -17.83 50.95 2.61
C MET A 6 -17.21 50.24 1.40
N ILE A 7 -15.88 50.27 1.30
CA ILE A 7 -15.14 49.55 0.27
C ILE A 7 -15.14 48.06 0.66
N PHE A 8 -15.97 47.27 -0.02
CA PHE A 8 -15.91 45.82 0.03
C PHE A 8 -14.61 45.37 -0.65
N ALA A 9 -13.61 45.01 0.14
CA ALA A 9 -12.49 44.20 -0.33
C ALA A 9 -13.03 42.81 -0.66
N VAL A 10 -13.39 42.59 -1.93
CA VAL A 10 -13.56 41.24 -2.48
C VAL A 10 -12.22 40.53 -2.33
N GLN A 11 -12.11 39.67 -1.32
CA GLN A 11 -11.07 38.66 -1.31
C GLN A 11 -11.26 37.84 -2.59
N ALA A 12 -10.35 38.05 -3.54
CA ALA A 12 -10.16 37.14 -4.66
C ALA A 12 -9.65 35.81 -4.08
N CYS A 13 -10.56 35.02 -3.52
CA CYS A 13 -10.38 33.57 -3.40
C CYS A 13 -10.21 33.07 -4.82
N LYS A 14 -8.95 33.00 -5.27
CA LYS A 14 -8.58 32.17 -6.41
C LYS A 14 -9.07 30.78 -6.06
N LYS A 15 -10.19 30.42 -6.68
CA LYS A 15 -10.74 29.08 -6.72
C LYS A 15 -9.72 28.23 -7.44
N ASP A 16 -8.69 27.79 -6.71
CA ASP A 16 -7.78 26.77 -7.18
C ASP A 16 -8.61 25.53 -7.43
N LYS A 17 -8.77 25.24 -8.71
CA LYS A 17 -9.47 24.09 -9.22
C LYS A 17 -8.80 22.85 -8.62
N ASN A 18 -9.51 22.22 -7.68
CA ASN A 18 -9.52 20.78 -7.47
C ASN A 18 -8.17 20.08 -7.71
N LYS A 19 -7.11 20.49 -7.00
CA LYS A 19 -6.01 19.56 -6.76
C LYS A 19 -6.57 18.54 -5.80
N GLU A 20 -7.07 17.43 -6.35
CA GLU A 20 -7.36 16.26 -5.53
C GLU A 20 -6.13 16.01 -4.67
N ARG A 21 -6.33 16.03 -3.35
CA ARG A 21 -5.26 15.78 -2.39
C ARG A 21 -4.64 14.44 -2.74
N GLU A 22 -3.32 14.42 -2.90
CA GLU A 22 -2.62 13.15 -3.09
C GLU A 22 -2.87 12.25 -1.87
N LYS A 23 -3.40 11.06 -2.13
CA LYS A 23 -3.64 10.05 -1.10
C LYS A 23 -2.31 9.61 -0.50
N THR A 24 -2.27 9.52 0.81
CA THR A 24 -1.18 8.89 1.57
C THR A 24 -1.09 7.40 1.25
N ILE A 25 0.04 6.76 1.55
CA ILE A 25 0.20 5.30 1.41
C ILE A 25 -0.85 4.56 2.25
N GLN A 26 -1.10 5.05 3.47
CA GLN A 26 -2.14 4.51 4.35
C GLN A 26 -3.53 4.51 3.70
N GLU A 27 -3.85 5.53 2.90
CA GLU A 27 -5.12 5.60 2.17
C GLU A 27 -5.10 4.76 0.88
N LYS A 28 -3.95 4.67 0.19
CA LYS A 28 -3.79 3.92 -1.06
C LYS A 28 -3.81 2.41 -0.86
N ILE A 29 -3.33 1.90 0.28
CA ILE A 29 -3.21 0.45 0.52
C ILE A 29 -4.56 -0.19 0.89
N LEU A 30 -5.56 0.59 1.29
CA LEU A 30 -6.87 0.07 1.70
C LEU A 30 -7.57 -0.70 0.58
N GLY A 31 -8.23 -1.78 0.98
CA GLY A 31 -9.00 -2.64 0.09
C GLY A 31 -8.44 -4.04 -0.02
N LYS A 32 -9.05 -4.83 -0.90
CA LYS A 32 -8.73 -6.23 -1.12
C LYS A 32 -7.78 -6.39 -2.31
N TRP A 33 -6.68 -7.08 -2.11
CA TRP A 33 -5.61 -7.31 -3.06
C TRP A 33 -5.50 -8.81 -3.34
N THR A 34 -5.79 -9.21 -4.57
CA THR A 34 -5.66 -10.60 -5.03
C THR A 34 -4.18 -10.92 -5.21
N TYR A 35 -3.74 -12.03 -4.60
CA TYR A 35 -2.36 -12.48 -4.71
C TYR A 35 -2.05 -12.96 -6.13
N VAL A 36 -0.87 -12.60 -6.63
CA VAL A 36 -0.44 -12.91 -8.01
C VAL A 36 0.74 -13.86 -8.01
N SER A 37 1.79 -13.56 -7.25
CA SER A 37 3.01 -14.37 -7.25
C SER A 37 3.96 -14.03 -6.11
N ARG A 38 4.79 -15.01 -5.77
CA ARG A 38 6.05 -14.86 -5.00
C ARG A 38 7.23 -14.87 -5.97
N THR A 39 8.21 -14.01 -5.79
CA THR A 39 9.50 -14.11 -6.46
C THR A 39 10.60 -14.09 -5.42
N VAL A 40 11.40 -15.16 -5.39
CA VAL A 40 12.59 -15.25 -4.53
C VAL A 40 13.81 -15.02 -5.42
N THR A 41 14.60 -14.01 -5.06
CA THR A 41 15.90 -13.73 -5.70
C THR A 41 17.00 -14.13 -4.75
N THR A 42 17.77 -15.16 -5.10
CA THR A 42 18.96 -15.58 -4.37
C THR A 42 20.18 -14.97 -5.04
N THR A 43 21.12 -14.42 -4.26
CA THR A 43 22.33 -13.79 -4.80
C THR A 43 23.53 -14.74 -4.85
N LYS A 44 23.52 -15.84 -4.08
CA LYS A 44 24.65 -16.78 -3.98
C LYS A 44 24.22 -18.26 -3.82
N PRO A 45 24.36 -19.08 -4.88
CA PRO A 45 24.57 -18.69 -6.26
C PRO A 45 23.37 -17.89 -6.81
N PRO A 46 23.57 -17.00 -7.80
CA PRO A 46 22.47 -16.22 -8.37
C PRO A 46 21.38 -17.10 -8.95
N SER A 47 20.14 -16.93 -8.48
CA SER A 47 18.96 -17.56 -9.06
C SER A 47 17.71 -16.75 -8.79
N ILE A 48 16.69 -16.94 -9.63
CA ILE A 48 15.37 -16.32 -9.48
C ILE A 48 14.35 -17.44 -9.62
N ASP A 49 13.49 -17.57 -8.63
CA ASP A 49 12.35 -18.47 -8.66
C ASP A 49 11.05 -17.68 -8.51
N THR A 50 10.07 -17.95 -9.36
CA THR A 50 8.76 -17.28 -9.35
C THR A 50 7.66 -18.32 -9.23
N ASN A 51 6.91 -18.24 -8.13
CA ASN A 51 5.81 -19.13 -7.82
C ASN A 51 4.49 -18.36 -7.99
N PRO A 52 3.58 -18.78 -8.90
CA PRO A 52 2.29 -18.14 -9.03
C PRO A 52 1.40 -18.40 -7.81
N ALA A 53 0.46 -17.49 -7.56
CA ALA A 53 -0.53 -17.63 -6.49
C ALA A 53 -1.54 -18.75 -6.78
N GLU A 54 -2.07 -19.36 -5.71
CA GLU A 54 -3.24 -20.21 -5.83
C GLU A 54 -4.51 -19.37 -6.07
N PRO A 55 -5.50 -19.89 -6.82
CA PRO A 55 -6.75 -19.18 -7.03
C PRO A 55 -7.47 -18.85 -5.71
N GLY A 56 -7.80 -17.57 -5.53
CA GLY A 56 -8.55 -17.09 -4.39
C GLY A 56 -7.70 -16.62 -3.21
N ASP A 57 -6.38 -16.66 -3.31
CA ASP A 57 -5.50 -16.05 -2.31
C ASP A 57 -5.53 -14.52 -2.38
N TYR A 58 -5.55 -13.87 -1.21
CA TYR A 58 -5.66 -12.42 -1.11
C TYR A 58 -5.15 -11.87 0.23
N MET A 59 -4.95 -10.56 0.25
CA MET A 59 -4.84 -9.75 1.47
C MET A 59 -5.86 -8.60 1.42
N GLU A 60 -6.52 -8.30 2.52
CA GLU A 60 -7.43 -7.16 2.64
C GLU A 60 -6.97 -6.24 3.76
N PHE A 61 -6.61 -5.01 3.42
CA PHE A 61 -6.23 -3.97 4.38
C PHE A 61 -7.45 -3.11 4.71
N ARG A 62 -7.79 -3.04 6.00
CA ARG A 62 -8.96 -2.33 6.51
C ARG A 62 -8.57 -1.04 7.21
N ALA A 63 -9.49 -0.08 7.23
CA ALA A 63 -9.24 1.25 7.80
C ALA A 63 -9.03 1.24 9.33
N ASP A 64 -9.41 0.15 10.01
CA ASP A 64 -9.24 -0.07 11.45
C ASP A 64 -7.86 -0.64 11.83
N GLY A 65 -6.92 -0.75 10.87
CA GLY A 65 -5.60 -1.34 11.10
C GLY A 65 -5.60 -2.86 11.12
N LYS A 66 -6.69 -3.52 10.70
CA LYS A 66 -6.75 -4.98 10.54
C LYS A 66 -6.41 -5.41 9.12
N ILE A 67 -5.73 -6.54 9.03
CA ILE A 67 -5.46 -7.23 7.77
C ILE A 67 -6.11 -8.61 7.79
N GLN A 68 -6.85 -8.95 6.75
CA GLN A 68 -7.33 -10.32 6.53
C GLN A 68 -6.49 -10.94 5.42
N VAL A 69 -5.93 -12.12 5.66
CA VAL A 69 -5.11 -12.85 4.69
C VAL A 69 -5.74 -14.19 4.44
N ARG A 70 -5.95 -14.52 3.16
CA ARG A 70 -6.25 -15.87 2.71
C ARG A 70 -5.08 -16.37 1.88
N MET A 71 -4.50 -17.49 2.30
CA MET A 71 -3.36 -18.11 1.62
C MET A 71 -3.52 -19.63 1.67
N ASN A 72 -3.41 -20.30 0.52
CA ASN A 72 -3.58 -21.75 0.38
C ASN A 72 -4.86 -22.28 1.08
N GLY A 73 -5.96 -21.53 0.93
CA GLY A 73 -7.27 -21.88 1.52
C GLY A 73 -7.43 -21.63 3.02
N ALA A 74 -6.35 -21.29 3.75
CA ALA A 74 -6.41 -20.88 5.15
C ALA A 74 -6.64 -19.37 5.26
N GLU A 75 -7.41 -18.94 6.27
CA GLU A 75 -7.71 -17.54 6.52
C GLU A 75 -7.25 -17.12 7.91
N ARG A 76 -6.62 -15.94 8.00
CA ARG A 76 -6.18 -15.34 9.25
C ARG A 76 -6.47 -13.85 9.27
N THR A 77 -6.75 -13.31 10.46
CA THR A 77 -6.83 -11.87 10.68
C THR A 77 -5.68 -11.46 11.58
N GLY A 78 -5.06 -10.34 11.26
CA GLY A 78 -3.96 -9.77 12.01
C GLY A 78 -4.04 -8.25 12.11
N ASN A 79 -2.97 -7.65 12.64
CA ASN A 79 -2.77 -6.21 12.65
C ASN A 79 -1.78 -5.81 11.56
N TYR A 80 -1.98 -4.62 11.01
CA TYR A 80 -0.97 -3.98 10.17
C TYR A 80 -0.82 -2.49 10.50
N SER A 81 0.33 -1.94 10.15
CA SER A 81 0.55 -0.50 10.14
C SER A 81 1.54 -0.10 9.06
N ILE A 82 1.54 1.17 8.66
CA ILE A 82 2.57 1.75 7.82
C ILE A 82 3.43 2.66 8.70
N ASN A 83 4.74 2.43 8.75
CA ASN A 83 5.63 3.24 9.57
C ASN A 83 6.03 4.56 8.85
N ALA A 84 6.80 5.41 9.54
CA ALA A 84 7.26 6.70 9.00
C ALA A 84 8.21 6.57 7.79
N GLU A 85 8.79 5.40 7.57
CA GLU A 85 9.67 5.08 6.44
C GLU A 85 8.89 4.43 5.28
N ASN A 86 7.55 4.45 5.34
CA ASN A 86 6.68 3.81 4.35
C ASN A 86 6.86 2.29 4.25
N LYS A 87 7.33 1.63 5.31
CA LYS A 87 7.37 0.17 5.40
C LYS A 87 6.03 -0.35 5.90
N LEU A 88 5.60 -1.46 5.33
CA LEU A 88 4.44 -2.21 5.79
C LEU A 88 4.86 -3.10 6.95
N LEU A 89 4.26 -2.90 8.11
CA LEU A 89 4.39 -3.78 9.27
C LEU A 89 3.16 -4.69 9.32
N VAL A 90 3.37 -6.01 9.32
CA VAL A 90 2.30 -7.01 9.54
C VAL A 90 2.75 -7.89 10.69
N GLU A 91 2.00 -7.85 11.79
CA GLU A 91 2.43 -8.41 13.08
C GLU A 91 3.85 -7.92 13.46
N ASP A 92 4.85 -8.80 13.47
CA ASP A 92 6.24 -8.50 13.86
C ASP A 92 7.20 -8.40 12.66
N GLU A 93 6.68 -8.46 11.42
CA GLU A 93 7.48 -8.43 10.20
C GLU A 93 7.36 -7.09 9.47
N ALA A 94 8.51 -6.56 9.04
CA ALA A 94 8.60 -5.32 8.28
C ALA A 94 8.94 -5.61 6.82
N TYR A 95 8.13 -5.05 5.92
CA TYR A 95 8.24 -5.21 4.48
C TYR A 95 8.47 -3.85 3.82
N ASP A 96 9.34 -3.85 2.81
CA ASP A 96 9.55 -2.71 1.93
C ASP A 96 8.44 -2.64 0.88
N ILE A 97 7.73 -1.51 0.79
CA ILE A 97 6.74 -1.28 -0.26
C ILE A 97 7.47 -0.86 -1.53
N ASP A 98 7.59 -1.78 -2.48
CA ASP A 98 8.26 -1.52 -3.76
C ASP A 98 7.36 -0.75 -4.75
N GLU A 99 6.06 -1.04 -4.77
CA GLU A 99 5.08 -0.42 -5.66
C GLU A 99 3.70 -0.41 -5.00
N LEU A 100 3.03 0.75 -5.02
CA LEU A 100 1.64 0.88 -4.60
C LEU A 100 0.92 1.92 -5.48
N ASN A 101 -0.05 1.47 -6.27
CA ASN A 101 -0.91 2.31 -7.10
C ASN A 101 -2.32 1.71 -7.20
N ASP A 102 -3.22 2.33 -7.96
CA ASP A 102 -4.64 1.91 -8.05
C ASP A 102 -4.88 0.51 -8.65
N LYS A 103 -3.83 -0.22 -9.02
CA LYS A 103 -3.93 -1.55 -9.63
C LYS A 103 -3.01 -2.58 -9.00
N LYS A 104 -1.84 -2.17 -8.51
CA LYS A 104 -0.76 -3.07 -8.13
C LYS A 104 -0.18 -2.70 -6.78
N LEU A 105 0.07 -3.73 -5.98
CA LEU A 105 0.81 -3.67 -4.73
C LEU A 105 1.92 -4.72 -4.81
N THR A 106 3.16 -4.29 -4.61
CA THR A 106 4.29 -5.19 -4.42
C THR A 106 5.08 -4.78 -3.20
N PHE A 107 5.47 -5.75 -2.39
CA PHE A 107 6.35 -5.53 -1.27
C PHE A 107 7.38 -6.65 -1.14
N SER A 108 8.50 -6.35 -0.51
CA SER A 108 9.61 -7.29 -0.36
C SER A 108 10.13 -7.36 1.08
N ILE A 109 10.79 -8.47 1.39
CA ILE A 109 11.53 -8.67 2.62
C ILE A 109 12.86 -9.36 2.29
N SER A 110 13.94 -8.87 2.87
CA SER A 110 15.25 -9.51 2.79
C SER A 110 15.42 -10.49 3.95
N GLU A 111 15.90 -11.69 3.67
CA GLU A 111 16.28 -12.63 4.73
C GLU A 111 17.49 -12.09 5.52
N LYS A 112 17.69 -12.61 6.74
CA LYS A 112 18.69 -12.08 7.70
C LYS A 112 20.13 -12.17 7.20
N ASP A 113 20.42 -13.11 6.29
CA ASP A 113 21.73 -13.26 5.65
C ASP A 113 21.94 -12.28 4.48
N GLY A 114 20.87 -11.62 4.03
CA GLY A 114 20.85 -10.74 2.86
C GLY A 114 21.03 -11.47 1.53
N ASP A 115 21.08 -12.80 1.54
CA ASP A 115 21.34 -13.59 0.35
C ASP A 115 20.05 -13.86 -0.44
N ASN A 116 18.88 -13.78 0.22
CA ASN A 116 17.57 -13.93 -0.40
C ASN A 116 16.70 -12.68 -0.23
N ILE A 117 16.03 -12.28 -1.30
CA ILE A 117 14.97 -11.26 -1.30
C ILE A 117 13.68 -11.93 -1.77
N ASP A 118 12.67 -11.91 -0.91
CA ASP A 118 11.33 -12.38 -1.23
C ASP A 118 10.42 -11.21 -1.60
N LYS A 119 9.82 -11.27 -2.78
CA LYS A 119 8.90 -10.25 -3.31
C LYS A 119 7.53 -10.84 -3.55
N LEU A 120 6.53 -10.22 -2.97
CA LEU A 120 5.13 -10.60 -3.08
C LEU A 120 4.41 -9.58 -3.96
N SER A 121 3.65 -10.07 -4.94
CA SER A 121 2.91 -9.24 -5.88
C SER A 121 1.41 -9.48 -5.81
N TYR A 122 0.64 -8.39 -5.84
CA TYR A 122 -0.81 -8.39 -5.75
C TYR A 122 -1.44 -7.41 -6.73
N ASN A 123 -2.68 -7.69 -7.13
CA ASN A 123 -3.52 -6.79 -7.90
C ASN A 123 -4.73 -6.34 -7.09
N LEU A 124 -5.14 -5.07 -7.21
CA LEU A 124 -6.34 -4.58 -6.56
C LEU A 124 -7.56 -5.35 -7.09
N SER A 125 -8.35 -5.89 -6.17
CA SER A 125 -9.58 -6.60 -6.51
C SER A 125 -10.64 -5.57 -6.91
N LYS A 126 -11.40 -5.88 -7.96
CA LYS A 126 -12.51 -5.06 -8.42
C LYS A 126 -13.78 -5.29 -7.61
#